data_AF-B0NC64-F1
#
_entry.id   AF-B0NC64-F1
#
_cell.length_a   1.000
_cell.length_b   1.000
_cell.length_c   1.000
_cell.angle_alpha   90.00
_cell.angle_beta   90.00
_cell.angle_gamma   90.00
#
_symmetry.space_group_name_H-M   'P 1'
#
loop_
_entity.id
_entity.type
_entity.pdbx_description
1 polymer ?
#
loop_
_entity_poly.entity_id
_entity_poly.type
_entity_poly.pdbx_seq_one_letter_code
_entity_poly.pdbx_strand_id
1 'polypeptide(L)'
;MNNLYTCVSKFVIYLHKNKRDSLLAGLEHYYDLNDFNRTFYYSNSNETADRIKVILEDADKLLMSCGQEFDDVTEYQFLVRCLSEQTVVEDAIRRLKTKEDGGRDSSVLQNPSDPDATFRQKAGKQHRGYVANVDEAVGENGSIVLDYQFEQNNYSDSQFLKDSLERNGSPEEESVVVTDGAYFGEENSRLAQKQNINLVTTAITGIEVPEIYADFLLNEEGTCVLKCPAGHHIKPFKIFLLGGSP
;
A
#
# COMPACT_ATOMS: atom_id res chain seq x y z
N MET A 1 8.66 14.82 2.88
CA MET A 1 9.16 16.16 3.25
C MET A 1 8.11 16.94 4.03
N ASN A 2 6.91 17.16 3.48
CA ASN A 2 5.78 17.75 4.22
C ASN A 2 5.39 16.94 5.49
N ASN A 3 5.39 15.60 5.40
CA ASN A 3 4.93 14.74 6.51
C ASN A 3 5.79 14.85 7.77
N LEU A 4 7.12 14.89 7.62
CA LEU A 4 8.03 14.99 8.76
C LEU A 4 7.80 16.29 9.53
N TYR A 5 7.80 17.43 8.83
CA TYR A 5 7.48 18.73 9.44
C TYR A 5 6.10 18.69 10.10
N THR A 6 5.10 18.15 9.41
CA THR A 6 3.72 18.12 9.92
C THR A 6 3.64 17.28 11.21
N CYS A 7 4.32 16.13 11.29
CA CYS A 7 4.38 15.33 12.52
C CYS A 7 5.03 16.09 13.67
N VAL A 8 6.19 16.72 13.42
CA VAL A 8 6.89 17.54 14.42
C VAL A 8 6.00 18.70 14.89
N SER A 9 5.44 19.47 13.96
CA SER A 9 4.58 20.61 14.27
C SER A 9 3.33 20.20 15.05
N LYS A 10 2.64 19.13 14.65
CA LYS A 10 1.47 18.63 15.38
C LYS A 10 1.82 18.27 16.82
N PHE A 11 2.95 17.58 17.03
CA PHE A 11 3.36 17.20 18.37
C PHE A 11 3.79 18.40 19.22
N VAL A 12 4.53 19.35 18.65
CA VAL A 12 4.89 20.60 19.34
C VAL A 12 3.63 21.40 19.71
N ILE A 13 2.66 21.53 18.80
CA ILE A 13 1.38 22.18 19.07
C ILE A 13 0.62 21.47 20.19
N TYR A 14 0.61 20.14 20.21
CA TYR A 14 0.01 19.35 21.29
C TYR A 14 0.69 19.67 22.64
N LEU A 15 2.02 19.64 22.70
CA LEU A 15 2.77 19.93 23.92
C LEU A 15 2.51 21.36 24.42
N HIS A 16 2.47 22.34 23.52
CA HIS A 16 2.18 23.73 23.85
C HIS A 16 0.77 23.89 24.44
N LYS A 17 -0.25 23.30 23.78
CA LYS A 17 -1.63 23.31 24.28
C LYS A 17 -1.77 22.67 25.67
N ASN A 18 -0.92 21.69 25.97
CA ASN A 18 -0.89 21.00 27.26
C ASN A 18 0.11 21.61 28.27
N LYS A 19 0.60 22.83 28.02
CA LYS A 19 1.49 23.60 28.92
C LYS A 19 2.81 22.88 29.24
N ARG A 20 3.34 22.12 28.27
CA ARG A 20 4.63 21.42 28.37
C ARG A 20 5.77 22.22 27.71
N ASP A 21 5.71 23.55 27.81
CA ASP A 21 6.66 24.47 27.15
C ASP A 21 8.12 24.27 27.56
N SER A 22 8.37 23.67 28.73
CA SER A 22 9.71 23.29 29.17
C SER A 22 10.41 22.32 28.21
N LEU A 23 9.65 21.57 27.40
CA LEU A 23 10.16 20.63 26.39
C LEU A 23 10.31 21.28 25.00
N LEU A 24 9.90 22.55 24.85
CA LEU A 24 9.77 23.23 23.55
C LEU A 24 10.85 24.27 23.27
N ALA A 25 11.90 24.33 24.09
CA ALA A 25 12.99 25.29 23.91
C ALA A 25 13.65 25.14 22.54
N GLY A 26 13.57 26.18 21.71
CA GLY A 26 14.08 26.20 20.34
C GLY A 26 13.14 25.60 19.28
N LEU A 27 11.94 25.18 19.67
CA LEU A 27 10.89 24.61 18.80
C LEU A 27 9.65 25.52 18.72
N GLU A 28 9.73 26.73 19.26
CA GLU A 28 8.59 27.64 19.43
C GLU A 28 7.93 28.03 18.11
N HIS A 29 8.72 28.08 17.04
CA HIS A 29 8.23 28.49 15.74
C HIS A 29 7.19 27.51 15.15
N TYR A 30 7.22 26.23 15.54
CA TYR A 30 6.31 25.21 15.00
C TYR A 30 4.83 25.41 15.35
N TYR A 31 4.50 26.23 16.36
CA TYR A 31 3.12 26.59 16.70
C TYR A 31 2.66 27.92 16.08
N ASP A 32 3.49 28.58 15.27
CA ASP A 32 3.05 29.67 14.39
C ASP A 32 2.39 29.08 13.13
N LEU A 33 1.13 29.45 12.88
CA LEU A 33 0.33 29.00 11.73
C LEU A 33 0.97 29.31 10.38
N ASN A 34 1.84 30.33 10.29
CA ASN A 34 2.51 30.72 9.06
C ASN A 34 3.93 30.13 8.93
N ASP A 35 4.42 29.39 9.92
CA ASP A 35 5.77 28.81 9.91
C ASP A 35 5.96 27.84 8.74
N PHE A 36 4.95 27.02 8.44
CA PHE A 36 4.98 26.10 7.29
C PHE A 36 5.29 26.84 5.98
N ASN A 37 4.65 28.00 5.77
CA ASN A 37 4.84 28.77 4.55
C ASN A 37 6.23 29.40 4.46
N ARG A 38 6.77 29.88 5.59
CA ARG A 38 8.15 30.36 5.66
C ARG A 38 9.16 29.23 5.45
N THR A 39 8.81 28.03 5.92
CA THR A 39 9.67 26.85 5.85
C THR A 39 9.72 26.24 4.46
N PHE A 40 8.63 26.24 3.68
CA PHE A 40 8.59 25.55 2.38
C PHE A 40 8.29 26.42 1.16
N TYR A 41 7.45 27.46 1.27
CA TYR A 41 7.02 28.24 0.10
C TYR A 41 7.94 29.41 -0.23
N TYR A 42 8.48 30.07 0.78
CA TYR A 42 9.35 31.25 0.61
C TYR A 42 10.85 30.93 0.58
N SER A 43 11.17 29.65 0.40
CA SER A 43 12.50 29.07 0.56
C SER A 43 13.12 28.77 -0.80
N ASN A 44 14.42 29.03 -0.97
CA ASN A 44 15.13 28.65 -2.20
C ASN A 44 15.51 27.16 -2.17
N SER A 45 15.55 26.51 -3.33
CA SER A 45 15.74 25.05 -3.46
C SER A 45 17.01 24.52 -2.80
N ASN A 46 18.10 25.29 -2.80
CA ASN A 46 19.39 24.91 -2.24
C ASN A 46 19.37 24.79 -0.69
N GLU A 47 18.39 25.39 -0.01
CA GLU A 47 18.28 25.35 1.46
C GLU A 47 17.44 24.16 1.96
N THR A 48 16.83 23.40 1.04
CA THR A 48 15.85 22.36 1.39
C THR A 48 16.47 21.20 2.17
N ALA A 49 17.69 20.78 1.79
CA ALA A 49 18.39 19.69 2.46
C ALA A 49 18.79 20.07 3.89
N ASP A 50 19.31 21.28 4.08
CA ASP A 50 19.71 21.79 5.40
C ASP A 50 18.50 21.92 6.32
N ARG A 51 17.35 22.36 5.80
CA ARG A 51 16.09 22.42 6.57
C ARG A 51 15.58 21.05 6.97
N ILE A 52 15.64 20.05 6.08
CA ILE A 52 15.29 18.67 6.43
C ILE A 52 16.17 18.20 7.58
N LYS A 53 17.47 18.50 7.56
CA LYS A 53 18.39 18.14 8.63
C LYS A 53 17.99 18.77 9.97
N VAL A 54 17.66 20.07 9.97
CA VAL A 54 17.14 20.76 11.17
C VAL A 54 15.88 20.09 11.70
N ILE A 55 14.91 19.78 10.84
CA ILE A 55 13.66 19.13 11.26
C ILE A 55 13.93 17.73 11.83
N LEU A 56 14.89 16.97 11.28
CA LEU A 56 15.29 15.67 11.81
C LEU A 56 15.95 15.80 13.19
N GLU A 57 16.83 16.81 13.37
CA GLU A 57 17.45 17.11 14.66
C GLU A 57 16.40 17.50 15.70
N ASP A 58 15.40 18.31 15.32
CA ASP A 58 14.28 18.68 16.18
C ASP A 58 13.41 17.48 16.57
N ALA A 59 13.16 16.58 15.62
CA ALA A 59 12.45 15.33 15.89
C ALA A 59 13.23 14.46 16.89
N ASP A 60 14.55 14.35 16.76
CA ASP A 60 15.38 13.60 17.71
C ASP A 60 15.41 14.25 19.10
N LYS A 61 15.48 15.59 19.19
CA LYS A 61 15.34 16.31 20.47
C LYS A 61 14.01 16.01 21.15
N LEU A 62 12.92 16.00 20.39
CA LEU A 62 11.59 15.67 20.91
C LEU A 62 11.55 14.22 21.43
N LEU A 63 12.04 13.25 20.66
CA LEU A 63 12.09 11.85 21.10
C LEU A 63 12.92 11.67 22.37
N MET A 64 14.08 12.32 22.47
CA MET A 64 14.96 12.23 23.65
C MET A 64 14.32 12.85 24.90
N SER A 65 13.53 13.92 24.74
CA SER A 65 12.94 14.67 25.85
C SER A 65 11.64 14.05 26.37
N CYS A 66 10.96 13.23 25.58
CA CYS A 66 9.60 12.76 25.85
C CYS A 66 9.52 11.42 26.59
N GLY A 67 10.55 10.56 26.52
CA GLY A 67 10.52 9.24 27.18
C GLY A 67 9.28 8.43 26.79
N GLN A 68 8.76 7.62 27.72
CA GLN A 68 7.52 6.83 27.54
C GLN A 68 6.24 7.60 27.94
N GLU A 69 6.34 8.86 28.38
CA GLU A 69 5.18 9.63 28.90
C GLU A 69 4.11 9.87 27.82
N PHE A 70 4.49 9.84 26.54
CA PHE A 70 3.64 10.21 25.42
C PHE A 70 3.28 9.03 24.50
N ASP A 71 3.54 7.78 24.92
CA ASP A 71 3.32 6.59 24.08
C ASP A 71 1.84 6.44 23.64
N ASP A 72 0.89 6.93 24.45
CA ASP A 72 -0.55 6.94 24.14
C ASP A 72 -1.02 8.22 23.41
N VAL A 73 -0.13 9.17 23.13
CA VAL A 73 -0.46 10.42 22.44
C VAL A 73 -0.37 10.23 20.94
N THR A 74 -1.50 10.45 20.25
CA THR A 74 -1.62 10.25 18.80
C THR A 74 -0.58 11.03 18.00
N GLU A 75 -0.32 12.31 18.32
CA GLU A 75 0.69 13.12 17.63
C GLU A 75 2.11 12.57 17.80
N TYR A 76 2.42 12.01 18.98
CA TYR A 76 3.69 11.35 19.23
C TYR A 76 3.82 10.04 18.45
N GLN A 77 2.78 9.21 18.46
CA GLN A 77 2.73 7.97 17.68
C GLN A 77 2.93 8.24 16.18
N PHE A 78 2.34 9.32 15.63
CA PHE A 78 2.56 9.71 14.23
C PHE A 78 3.98 10.18 13.95
N LEU A 79 4.62 10.88 14.90
CA LEU A 79 6.04 11.24 14.77
C LEU A 79 6.92 9.98 14.74
N VAL A 80 6.72 9.07 15.71
CA VAL A 80 7.46 7.81 15.80
C VAL A 80 7.28 6.98 14.53
N ARG A 81 6.04 6.80 14.06
CA ARG A 81 5.73 6.08 12.81
C ARG A 81 6.38 6.74 11.60
N CYS A 82 6.27 8.07 11.47
CA CYS A 82 6.89 8.79 10.35
C CYS A 82 8.41 8.57 10.30
N LEU A 83 9.06 8.61 11.47
CA LEU A 83 10.50 8.43 11.57
C LEU A 83 10.90 6.97 11.26
N SER A 84 10.23 5.98 11.83
CA SER A 84 10.56 4.56 11.59
C SER A 84 10.37 4.17 10.12
N GLU A 85 9.34 4.70 9.48
CA GLU A 85 9.03 4.37 8.10
C GLU A 85 9.91 5.13 7.09
N GLN A 86 10.26 6.40 7.36
CA GLN A 86 10.89 7.29 6.36
C GLN A 86 12.36 7.61 6.63
N THR A 87 12.93 7.17 7.74
CA THR A 87 14.32 7.48 8.12
C THR A 87 15.12 6.23 8.46
N VAL A 88 16.43 6.35 8.39
CA VAL A 88 17.40 5.39 8.93
C VAL A 88 18.40 6.13 9.81
N VAL A 89 19.01 5.40 10.74
CA VAL A 89 20.06 5.92 11.61
C VAL A 89 21.36 5.22 11.24
N GLU A 90 22.34 6.00 10.81
CA GLU A 90 23.69 5.55 10.46
C GLU A 90 24.69 6.38 11.26
N ASP A 91 25.65 5.73 11.92
CA ASP A 91 26.65 6.41 12.76
C ASP A 91 26.04 7.39 13.80
N ALA A 92 24.90 7.00 14.38
CA ALA A 92 24.09 7.82 15.30
C ALA A 92 23.50 9.11 14.70
N ILE A 93 23.54 9.27 13.37
CA ILE A 93 22.94 10.38 12.65
C ILE A 93 21.72 9.88 11.89
N ARG A 94 20.57 10.53 12.11
CA ARG A 94 19.35 10.24 11.36
C ARG A 94 19.37 10.90 9.99
N ARG A 95 19.03 10.14 8.96
CA ARG A 95 18.80 10.63 7.59
C ARG A 95 17.52 10.06 6.99
N LEU A 96 17.00 10.69 5.94
CA LEU A 96 15.89 10.12 5.17
C LEU A 96 16.33 8.83 4.46
N LYS A 97 15.41 7.88 4.32
CA LYS A 97 15.59 6.69 3.48
C LYS A 97 15.74 7.07 2.01
N THR A 98 16.65 6.39 1.33
CA THR A 98 16.84 6.43 -0.12
C THR A 98 16.25 5.17 -0.77
N LYS A 99 16.42 5.02 -2.08
CA LYS A 99 15.89 3.86 -2.81
C LYS A 99 16.64 2.57 -2.43
N GLU A 100 17.92 2.71 -2.12
CA GLU A 100 18.84 1.64 -1.72
C GLU A 100 18.47 1.04 -0.37
N ASP A 101 17.76 1.79 0.48
CA ASP A 101 17.28 1.35 1.80
C ASP A 101 16.00 0.49 1.74
N GLY A 102 15.66 -0.07 0.56
CA GLY A 102 14.48 -0.93 0.37
C GLY A 102 13.21 -0.22 -0.12
N GLY A 103 13.33 1.03 -0.57
CA GLY A 103 12.19 1.81 -1.06
C GLY A 103 11.16 2.14 0.02
N ARG A 104 9.92 2.45 -0.40
CA ARG A 104 8.82 2.78 0.52
C ARG A 104 7.69 1.79 0.32
N ASP A 105 7.24 1.19 1.41
CA ASP A 105 6.09 0.30 1.41
C ASP A 105 4.81 1.05 1.02
N SER A 106 3.86 0.33 0.41
CA SER A 106 2.53 0.85 0.05
C SER A 106 1.75 1.45 1.24
N SER A 107 2.02 0.97 2.46
CA SER A 107 1.38 1.41 3.71
C SER A 107 2.09 2.58 4.42
N VAL A 108 3.18 3.11 3.85
CA VAL A 108 3.91 4.23 4.46
C VAL A 108 3.00 5.44 4.66
N LEU A 109 3.14 6.13 5.79
CA LEU A 109 2.36 7.29 6.19
C LEU A 109 2.41 8.38 5.10
N GLN A 110 1.32 8.49 4.33
CA GLN A 110 1.18 9.45 3.24
C GLN A 110 0.85 10.85 3.74
N ASN A 111 0.07 10.96 4.82
CA ASN A 111 -0.37 12.22 5.38
C ASN A 111 -0.65 12.06 6.89
N PRO A 112 0.00 12.82 7.79
CA PRO A 112 -0.29 12.74 9.22
C PRO A 112 -1.70 13.19 9.65
N SER A 113 -2.47 13.82 8.75
CA SER A 113 -3.89 14.13 8.98
C SER A 113 -4.84 13.02 8.52
N ASP A 114 -4.31 12.03 7.81
CA ASP A 114 -5.06 10.90 7.26
C ASP A 114 -4.14 9.66 7.28
N PRO A 115 -3.88 9.11 8.48
CA PRO A 115 -2.83 8.12 8.69
C PRO A 115 -3.10 6.75 8.06
N ASP A 116 -4.36 6.50 7.71
CA ASP A 116 -4.82 5.24 7.11
C ASP A 116 -4.78 5.30 5.58
N ALA A 117 -4.51 6.47 4.99
CA ALA A 117 -4.33 6.60 3.55
C ALA A 117 -3.07 5.87 3.07
N THR A 118 -3.22 4.99 2.10
CA THR A 118 -2.11 4.21 1.52
C THR A 118 -1.78 4.65 0.10
N PHE A 119 -0.68 4.11 -0.43
CA PHE A 119 -0.18 4.38 -1.77
C PHE A 119 -0.20 3.11 -2.62
N ARG A 120 -0.62 3.23 -3.88
CA ARG A 120 -0.57 2.14 -4.85
C ARG A 120 -0.09 2.62 -6.21
N GLN A 121 0.71 1.81 -6.87
CA GLN A 121 1.06 1.97 -8.28
C GLN A 121 0.34 0.89 -9.10
N LYS A 122 -0.54 1.29 -10.03
CA LYS A 122 -1.27 0.39 -10.94
C LYS A 122 -1.21 0.96 -12.35
N ALA A 123 -0.85 0.13 -13.34
CA ALA A 123 -0.72 0.54 -14.75
C ALA A 123 0.12 1.82 -14.97
N GLY A 124 1.25 1.93 -14.27
CA GLY A 124 2.15 3.10 -14.35
C GLY A 124 1.62 4.36 -13.67
N LYS A 125 0.37 4.37 -13.18
CA LYS A 125 -0.22 5.50 -12.44
C LYS A 125 -0.09 5.28 -10.94
N GLN A 126 0.08 6.39 -10.23
CA GLN A 126 0.19 6.44 -8.78
C GLN A 126 -1.13 6.94 -8.19
N HIS A 127 -1.62 6.22 -7.19
CA HIS A 127 -2.87 6.50 -6.50
C HIS A 127 -2.60 6.59 -4.99
N ARG A 128 -3.25 7.54 -4.31
CA ARG A 128 -3.12 7.77 -2.86
C ARG A 128 -4.50 7.85 -2.24
N GLY A 129 -4.63 7.34 -1.02
CA GLY A 129 -5.88 7.38 -0.25
C GLY A 129 -6.51 6.00 -0.17
N TYR A 130 -7.76 5.93 -0.61
CA TYR A 130 -8.67 4.81 -0.43
C TYR A 130 -9.23 4.34 -1.77
N VAL A 131 -9.83 3.15 -1.77
CA VAL A 131 -10.51 2.56 -2.91
C VAL A 131 -11.89 2.09 -2.47
N ALA A 132 -12.87 2.27 -3.34
CA ALA A 132 -14.23 1.80 -3.12
C ALA A 132 -14.58 0.74 -4.17
N ASN A 133 -15.26 -0.32 -3.75
CA ASN A 133 -15.95 -1.25 -4.61
C ASN A 133 -17.46 -1.10 -4.43
N VAL A 134 -18.23 -1.21 -5.52
CA VAL A 134 -19.69 -1.04 -5.50
C VAL A 134 -20.31 -2.27 -6.15
N ASP A 135 -21.29 -2.85 -5.48
CA ASP A 135 -22.05 -4.00 -5.99
C ASP A 135 -23.40 -3.48 -6.51
N GLU A 136 -23.70 -3.72 -7.78
CA GLU A 136 -24.91 -3.25 -8.45
C GLU A 136 -25.75 -4.41 -8.99
N ALA A 137 -27.06 -4.36 -8.76
CA ALA A 137 -28.02 -5.17 -9.50
C ALA A 137 -28.43 -4.45 -10.78
N VAL A 138 -28.29 -5.12 -11.92
CA VAL A 138 -28.61 -4.56 -13.24
C VAL A 138 -29.85 -5.23 -13.81
N GLY A 139 -30.86 -4.42 -14.17
CA GLY A 139 -32.06 -4.85 -14.88
C GLY A 139 -32.25 -4.09 -16.19
N GLU A 140 -33.34 -4.37 -16.91
CA GLU A 140 -33.61 -3.76 -18.23
C GLU A 140 -33.67 -2.22 -18.21
N ASN A 141 -34.17 -1.65 -17.11
CA ASN A 141 -34.45 -0.22 -16.98
C ASN A 141 -33.37 0.55 -16.20
N GLY A 142 -32.27 -0.10 -15.81
CA GLY A 142 -31.17 0.54 -15.09
C GLY A 142 -30.54 -0.36 -14.03
N SER A 143 -29.66 0.22 -13.22
CA SER A 143 -29.00 -0.45 -12.11
C SER A 143 -29.37 0.16 -10.76
N ILE A 144 -29.28 -0.65 -9.71
CA ILE A 144 -29.44 -0.24 -8.32
C ILE A 144 -28.21 -0.69 -7.55
N VAL A 145 -27.59 0.24 -6.82
CA VAL A 145 -26.51 -0.08 -5.88
C VAL A 145 -27.08 -0.87 -4.72
N LEU A 146 -26.57 -2.08 -4.51
CA LEU A 146 -26.96 -2.97 -3.42
C LEU A 146 -26.05 -2.81 -2.20
N ASP A 147 -24.74 -2.68 -2.44
CA ASP A 147 -23.73 -2.59 -1.40
C ASP A 147 -22.52 -1.77 -1.88
N TYR A 148 -21.70 -1.33 -0.93
CA TYR A 148 -20.41 -0.74 -1.20
C TYR A 148 -19.39 -1.15 -0.14
N GLN A 149 -18.13 -1.19 -0.54
CA GLN A 149 -16.99 -1.47 0.31
C GLN A 149 -15.99 -0.33 0.16
N PHE A 150 -15.41 0.14 1.27
CA PHE A 150 -14.48 1.26 1.27
C PHE A 150 -13.25 0.90 2.10
N GLU A 151 -12.10 0.80 1.46
CA GLU A 151 -10.87 0.27 2.06
C GLU A 151 -9.64 1.08 1.65
N GLN A 152 -8.52 0.80 2.30
CA GLN A 152 -7.22 1.34 1.92
C GLN A 152 -6.88 0.98 0.46
N ASN A 153 -6.23 1.87 -0.28
CA ASN A 153 -5.99 1.68 -1.71
C ASN A 153 -5.07 0.48 -2.07
N ASN A 154 -4.34 -0.08 -1.10
CA ASN A 154 -3.59 -1.33 -1.25
C ASN A 154 -4.46 -2.59 -1.13
N TYR A 155 -5.75 -2.45 -0.81
CA TYR A 155 -6.72 -3.53 -0.79
C TYR A 155 -6.97 -4.06 -2.19
N SER A 156 -7.02 -5.39 -2.33
CA SER A 156 -7.06 -6.04 -3.64
C SER A 156 -8.48 -6.26 -4.12
N ASP A 157 -8.67 -6.21 -5.44
CA ASP A 157 -9.94 -6.53 -6.10
C ASP A 157 -10.40 -7.95 -5.69
N SER A 158 -9.48 -8.93 -5.66
CA SER A 158 -9.78 -10.28 -5.16
C SER A 158 -10.32 -10.29 -3.73
N GLN A 159 -9.74 -9.51 -2.81
CA GLN A 159 -10.19 -9.47 -1.42
C GLN A 159 -11.60 -8.86 -1.30
N PHE A 160 -11.93 -7.81 -2.07
CA PHE A 160 -13.27 -7.23 -2.07
C PHE A 160 -14.36 -8.26 -2.41
N LEU A 161 -14.08 -9.13 -3.38
CA LEU A 161 -15.03 -10.19 -3.74
C LEU A 161 -15.16 -11.22 -2.62
N LYS A 162 -14.07 -11.63 -1.99
CA LYS A 162 -14.12 -12.59 -0.87
C LYS A 162 -14.97 -12.04 0.28
N ASP A 163 -14.75 -10.78 0.65
CA ASP A 163 -15.49 -10.12 1.72
C ASP A 163 -16.98 -9.92 1.35
N SER A 164 -17.30 -9.60 0.08
CA SER A 164 -18.69 -9.52 -0.39
C SER A 164 -19.39 -10.87 -0.32
N LEU A 165 -18.74 -11.95 -0.80
CA LEU A 165 -19.26 -13.31 -0.74
C LEU A 165 -19.49 -13.75 0.72
N GLU A 166 -18.55 -13.49 1.62
CA GLU A 166 -18.71 -13.83 3.04
C GLU A 166 -19.86 -13.08 3.71
N ARG A 167 -20.05 -11.80 3.36
CA ARG A 167 -21.09 -10.95 3.96
C ARG A 167 -22.49 -11.26 3.44
N ASN A 168 -22.63 -11.46 2.13
CA ASN A 168 -23.93 -11.62 1.46
C ASN A 168 -24.45 -13.06 1.49
N GLY A 169 -23.56 -14.04 1.71
CA GLY A 169 -23.93 -15.45 1.78
C GLY A 169 -24.40 -16.01 0.44
N SER A 170 -25.07 -17.15 0.49
CA SER A 170 -25.52 -17.88 -0.71
C SER A 170 -26.96 -17.51 -1.07
N PRO A 171 -27.23 -16.96 -2.28
CA PRO A 171 -28.60 -16.74 -2.74
C PRO A 171 -29.36 -18.07 -2.88
N GLU A 172 -30.69 -18.02 -2.74
CA GLU A 172 -31.56 -19.19 -2.91
C GLU A 172 -31.52 -19.73 -4.35
N GLU A 173 -31.43 -18.85 -5.34
CA GLU A 173 -31.33 -19.17 -6.77
C GLU A 173 -29.94 -18.82 -7.32
N GLU A 174 -29.52 -19.51 -8.38
CA GLU A 174 -28.23 -19.25 -9.00
C GLU A 174 -28.16 -17.80 -9.51
N SER A 175 -27.13 -17.08 -9.11
CA SER A 175 -26.94 -15.67 -9.46
C SER A 175 -25.66 -15.48 -10.28
N VAL A 176 -25.70 -14.56 -11.24
CA VAL A 176 -24.52 -14.21 -12.05
C VAL A 176 -23.93 -12.91 -11.54
N VAL A 177 -22.64 -12.92 -11.25
CA VAL A 177 -21.88 -11.73 -10.85
C VAL A 177 -20.84 -11.44 -11.92
N VAL A 178 -20.92 -10.24 -12.51
CA VAL A 178 -20.00 -9.80 -13.56
C VAL A 178 -18.99 -8.81 -12.97
N THR A 179 -17.70 -9.06 -13.12
CA THR A 179 -16.63 -8.24 -12.54
C THR A 179 -15.52 -7.93 -13.55
N ASP A 180 -14.67 -6.93 -13.25
CA ASP A 180 -13.45 -6.70 -14.02
C ASP A 180 -12.47 -7.89 -13.92
N GLY A 181 -11.53 -8.00 -14.86
CA GLY A 181 -10.54 -9.06 -14.91
C GLY A 181 -9.65 -9.15 -13.67
N ALA A 182 -9.47 -8.08 -12.91
CA ALA A 182 -8.66 -8.11 -11.68
C ALA A 182 -9.26 -8.99 -10.56
N TYR A 183 -10.53 -9.39 -10.69
CA TYR A 183 -11.22 -10.33 -9.82
C TYR A 183 -11.03 -11.79 -10.24
N PHE A 184 -10.39 -12.03 -11.40
CA PHE A 184 -10.11 -13.37 -11.90
C PHE A 184 -9.16 -14.12 -10.97
N GLY A 185 -9.47 -15.39 -10.70
CA GLY A 185 -8.62 -16.27 -9.94
C GLY A 185 -9.35 -17.56 -9.55
N GLU A 186 -8.63 -18.68 -9.54
CA GLU A 186 -9.19 -20.00 -9.23
C GLU A 186 -9.89 -20.01 -7.86
N GLU A 187 -9.28 -19.39 -6.85
CA GLU A 187 -9.84 -19.32 -5.51
C GLU A 187 -11.16 -18.54 -5.49
N ASN A 188 -11.22 -17.40 -6.19
CA ASN A 188 -12.41 -16.56 -6.30
C ASN A 188 -13.55 -17.32 -6.99
N SER A 189 -13.28 -17.96 -8.13
CA SER A 189 -14.27 -18.78 -8.84
C SER A 189 -14.80 -19.91 -7.96
N ARG A 190 -13.92 -20.59 -7.21
CA ARG A 190 -14.32 -21.67 -6.31
C ARG A 190 -15.17 -21.17 -5.14
N LEU A 191 -14.84 -20.02 -4.55
CA LEU A 191 -15.61 -19.43 -3.45
C LEU A 191 -16.99 -18.98 -3.93
N ALA A 192 -17.08 -18.33 -5.08
CA ALA A 192 -18.35 -17.93 -5.69
C ALA A 192 -19.23 -19.16 -5.99
N GLN A 193 -18.67 -20.21 -6.60
CA GLN A 193 -19.41 -21.42 -6.93
C GLN A 193 -19.96 -22.13 -5.67
N LYS A 194 -19.20 -22.15 -4.57
CA LYS A 194 -19.68 -22.68 -3.29
C LYS A 194 -20.90 -21.94 -2.73
N GLN A 195 -21.11 -20.71 -3.16
CA GLN A 195 -22.23 -19.88 -2.75
C GLN A 195 -23.33 -19.76 -3.82
N ASN A 196 -23.36 -20.66 -4.81
CA ASN A 196 -24.36 -20.64 -5.90
C ASN A 196 -24.25 -19.37 -6.78
N ILE A 197 -23.03 -18.83 -6.92
CA ILE A 197 -22.74 -17.66 -7.75
C ILE A 197 -21.87 -18.07 -8.93
N ASN A 198 -22.31 -17.73 -10.14
CA ASN A 198 -21.52 -17.82 -11.36
C ASN A 198 -20.74 -16.51 -11.56
N LEU A 199 -19.44 -16.56 -11.28
CA LEU A 199 -18.53 -15.42 -11.46
C LEU A 199 -18.05 -15.32 -12.91
N VAL A 200 -18.41 -14.23 -13.58
CA VAL A 200 -17.99 -13.92 -14.95
C VAL A 200 -17.06 -12.71 -14.94
N THR A 201 -15.79 -12.90 -15.30
CA THR A 201 -14.82 -11.80 -15.37
C THR A 201 -14.66 -11.30 -16.80
N THR A 202 -14.50 -9.98 -16.98
CA THR A 202 -14.34 -9.36 -18.32
C THR A 202 -13.02 -9.70 -19.01
N ALA A 203 -12.01 -10.11 -18.24
CA ALA A 203 -10.72 -10.53 -18.75
C ALA A 203 -10.08 -11.61 -17.87
N ILE A 204 -9.12 -12.33 -18.45
CA ILE A 204 -8.21 -13.23 -17.74
C ILE A 204 -6.92 -12.44 -17.52
N THR A 205 -6.50 -12.28 -16.28
CA THR A 205 -5.19 -11.68 -15.97
C THR A 205 -4.08 -12.68 -16.26
N GLY A 206 -3.25 -12.38 -17.26
CA GLY A 206 -2.04 -13.16 -17.53
C GLY A 206 -0.99 -12.96 -16.44
N ILE A 207 -0.23 -14.01 -16.15
CA ILE A 207 1.00 -13.93 -15.35
C ILE A 207 2.14 -13.74 -16.35
N GLU A 208 3.02 -12.76 -16.11
CA GLU A 208 4.25 -12.63 -16.88
C GLU A 208 5.06 -13.91 -16.71
N VAL A 209 5.35 -14.59 -17.82
CA VAL A 209 6.07 -15.86 -17.80
C VAL A 209 7.54 -15.57 -17.50
N PRO A 210 8.11 -16.06 -16.39
CA PRO A 210 9.53 -15.92 -16.11
C PRO A 210 10.40 -16.34 -17.30
N GLU A 211 11.41 -15.54 -17.67
CA GLU A 211 12.31 -15.84 -18.79
C GLU A 211 12.98 -17.22 -18.65
N ILE A 212 13.25 -17.65 -17.41
CA ILE A 212 13.81 -18.98 -17.11
C ILE A 212 13.01 -20.12 -17.72
N TYR A 213 11.70 -19.95 -17.96
CA TYR A 213 10.89 -20.97 -18.62
C TYR A 213 11.20 -21.12 -20.11
N ALA A 214 11.72 -20.09 -20.78
CA ALA A 214 12.20 -20.16 -22.15
C ALA A 214 13.55 -20.90 -22.27
N ASP A 215 14.32 -21.01 -21.18
CA ASP A 215 15.64 -21.65 -21.15
C ASP A 215 15.58 -23.19 -21.01
N PHE A 216 14.38 -23.75 -20.83
CA PHE A 216 14.19 -25.21 -20.85
C PHE A 216 14.23 -25.72 -22.29
N LEU A 217 15.09 -26.71 -22.55
CA LEU A 217 15.08 -27.40 -23.84
C LEU A 217 13.98 -28.44 -23.81
N LEU A 218 12.99 -28.30 -24.69
CA LEU A 218 11.94 -29.29 -24.91
C LEU A 218 12.31 -30.23 -26.05
N ASN A 219 11.62 -31.37 -26.16
CA ASN A 219 11.61 -32.16 -27.39
C ASN A 219 10.87 -31.42 -28.50
N GLU A 220 11.04 -31.87 -29.75
CA GLU A 220 10.43 -31.23 -30.93
C GLU A 220 8.90 -31.11 -30.84
N GLU A 221 8.25 -32.01 -30.09
CA GLU A 221 6.81 -32.05 -29.88
C GLU A 221 6.33 -31.11 -28.75
N GLY A 222 7.25 -30.51 -27.98
CA GLY A 222 6.92 -29.63 -26.85
C GLY A 222 6.30 -30.34 -25.63
N THR A 223 6.38 -31.66 -25.56
CA THR A 223 5.70 -32.50 -24.55
C THR A 223 6.60 -32.94 -23.38
N CYS A 224 7.92 -32.82 -23.54
CA CYS A 224 8.90 -33.27 -22.56
C CYS A 224 10.08 -32.29 -22.44
N VAL A 225 10.51 -32.02 -21.20
CA VAL A 225 11.74 -31.26 -20.92
C VAL A 225 12.95 -32.20 -21.03
N LEU A 226 13.87 -31.88 -21.95
CA LEU A 226 15.14 -32.57 -22.17
C LEU A 226 16.25 -32.06 -21.24
N LYS A 227 16.26 -30.76 -20.96
CA LYS A 227 17.32 -30.11 -20.19
C LYS A 227 16.77 -28.89 -19.45
N CYS A 228 17.13 -28.72 -18.18
CA CYS A 228 16.81 -27.51 -17.43
C CYS A 228 17.83 -26.38 -17.69
N PRO A 229 17.51 -25.13 -17.32
CA PRO A 229 18.40 -23.98 -17.49
C PRO A 229 19.75 -24.13 -16.79
N ALA A 230 19.81 -24.88 -15.68
CA ALA A 230 21.04 -25.21 -14.95
C ALA A 230 21.87 -26.32 -15.62
N GLY A 231 21.44 -26.83 -16.78
CA GLY A 231 22.21 -27.76 -17.59
C GLY A 231 21.99 -29.24 -17.27
N HIS A 232 21.11 -29.58 -16.33
CA HIS A 232 20.83 -30.96 -15.98
C HIS A 232 19.88 -31.62 -16.97
N HIS A 233 20.23 -32.83 -17.39
CA HIS A 233 19.36 -33.69 -18.18
C HIS A 233 18.34 -34.36 -17.27
N ILE A 234 17.07 -34.20 -17.61
CA ILE A 234 15.99 -34.81 -16.84
C ILE A 234 15.62 -36.14 -17.50
N LYS A 235 15.39 -37.18 -16.70
CA LYS A 235 14.79 -38.41 -17.24
C LYS A 235 13.41 -38.04 -17.80
N PRO A 236 13.07 -38.46 -19.02
CA PRO A 236 11.82 -38.05 -19.66
C PRO A 236 10.63 -38.45 -18.78
N PHE A 237 9.87 -37.47 -18.32
CA PHE A 237 8.55 -37.64 -17.73
C PHE A 237 7.57 -36.81 -18.53
N LYS A 238 6.40 -37.38 -18.85
CA LYS A 238 5.37 -36.67 -19.61
C LYS A 238 4.85 -35.50 -18.78
N ILE A 239 4.93 -34.30 -19.33
CA ILE A 239 4.24 -33.14 -18.77
C ILE A 239 2.79 -33.25 -19.26
N PHE A 240 1.86 -33.60 -18.36
CA PHE A 240 0.45 -33.38 -18.62
C PHE A 240 0.19 -31.88 -18.43
N LEU A 241 0.31 -31.12 -19.52
CA LEU A 241 -0.34 -29.82 -19.57
C LEU A 241 -1.84 -30.10 -19.47
N LEU A 242 -2.47 -29.74 -18.35
CA LEU A 242 -3.92 -29.69 -18.22
C LEU A 242 -4.41 -28.52 -19.10
N GLY A 243 -4.35 -28.72 -20.41
CA GLY A 243 -4.91 -27.83 -21.40
C GLY A 243 -6.38 -28.17 -21.59
N GLY A 244 -7.25 -27.30 -21.10
CA GLY A 244 -8.59 -27.16 -21.63
C GLY A 244 -8.51 -27.01 -23.15
N SER A 245 -9.28 -27.84 -23.85
CA SER A 245 -9.40 -27.81 -25.30
C SER A 245 -10.11 -26.53 -25.77
N PRO A 246 -9.88 -26.08 -27.01
CA PRO A 246 -10.38 -24.81 -27.56
C PRO A 246 -11.90 -24.70 -27.60
#